data_AF-A0A2D2AVQ3-F1
#
_entry.id   AF-A0A2D2AVQ3-F1
#
_cell.length_a   1.000
_cell.length_b   1.000
_cell.length_c   1.000
_cell.angle_alpha   90.00
_cell.angle_beta   90.00
_cell.angle_gamma   90.00
#
_symmetry.space_group_name_H-M   'P 1'
#
loop_
_entity.id
_entity.type
_entity.pdbx_description
1 polymer ?
#
loop_
_entity_poly.entity_id
_entity_poly.type
_entity_poly.pdbx_seq_one_letter_code
_entity_poly.pdbx_strand_id
1 'polypeptide(L)'
;MTDTTQPGGREAWLWWERRRLRYNLGLAVAGWAAYGAVWLTMLGLGEPMPDTPREILSITLFLGTGFLAIMVGANLAYLAGVLTETVVRPVDVEGFRRRTWSLGFWGSIALPFLFPLFVLSAVLAQP
;
A
#
# COMPACT_ATOMS: atom_id res chain seq x y z
N MET A 1 3.43 -41.18 16.71
CA MET A 1 3.54 -39.73 16.95
C MET A 1 4.24 -39.15 15.74
N THR A 2 3.47 -38.78 14.73
CA THR A 2 3.97 -38.29 13.44
C THR A 2 4.44 -36.85 13.62
N ASP A 3 5.72 -36.61 13.37
CA ASP A 3 6.35 -35.30 13.36
C ASP A 3 5.69 -34.42 12.28
N THR A 4 4.97 -33.38 12.71
CA THR A 4 4.21 -32.46 11.85
C THR A 4 5.03 -31.28 11.36
N THR A 5 6.37 -31.33 11.43
CA THR A 5 7.23 -30.26 10.93
C THR A 5 7.33 -30.29 9.40
N GLN A 6 6.29 -29.79 8.71
CA GLN A 6 6.33 -29.56 7.27
C GLN A 6 7.41 -28.47 6.97
N PRO A 7 8.56 -28.80 6.34
CA PRO A 7 9.69 -27.87 6.22
C PRO A 7 9.33 -26.60 5.43
N GLY A 8 8.45 -26.74 4.43
CA GLY A 8 8.09 -25.65 3.52
C GLY A 8 7.27 -24.51 4.15
N GLY A 9 6.42 -24.80 5.14
CA GLY A 9 5.55 -23.78 5.74
C GLY A 9 6.31 -22.75 6.58
N ARG A 10 7.30 -23.22 7.37
CA ARG A 10 8.16 -22.35 8.18
C ARG A 10 9.10 -21.52 7.32
N GLU A 11 9.63 -22.11 6.25
CA GLU A 11 10.48 -21.40 5.28
C GLU A 11 9.71 -20.32 4.52
N ALA A 12 8.48 -20.61 4.08
CA ALA A 12 7.59 -19.63 3.46
C ALA A 12 7.35 -18.46 4.42
N TRP A 13 6.91 -18.76 5.65
CA TRP A 13 6.68 -17.72 6.65
C TRP A 13 7.90 -16.83 6.89
N LEU A 14 9.09 -17.41 7.06
CA LEU A 14 10.33 -16.65 7.26
C LEU A 14 10.70 -15.79 6.04
N TRP A 15 10.45 -16.28 4.83
CA TRP A 15 10.71 -15.52 3.61
C TRP A 15 9.84 -14.27 3.53
N TRP A 16 8.55 -14.43 3.83
CA TRP A 16 7.61 -13.31 3.90
C TRP A 16 8.00 -12.40 5.06
N GLU A 17 8.08 -12.88 6.30
CA GLU A 17 8.32 -12.02 7.47
C GLU A 17 9.54 -11.09 7.33
N ARG A 18 10.67 -11.58 6.76
CA ARG A 18 11.87 -10.76 6.50
C ARG A 18 11.65 -9.55 5.58
N ARG A 19 10.60 -9.56 4.77
CA ARG A 19 10.26 -8.51 3.80
C ARG A 19 9.12 -7.60 4.26
N ARG A 20 8.43 -7.96 5.35
CA ARG A 20 7.28 -7.21 5.88
C ARG A 20 7.67 -5.77 6.24
N LEU A 21 8.84 -5.59 6.85
CA LEU A 21 9.33 -4.25 7.20
C LEU A 21 9.56 -3.38 5.96
N ARG A 22 10.18 -3.93 4.91
CA ARG A 22 10.40 -3.21 3.64
C ARG A 22 9.08 -2.83 2.97
N TYR A 23 8.12 -3.75 3.02
CA TYR A 23 6.77 -3.54 2.48
C TYR A 23 6.07 -2.37 3.20
N ASN A 24 6.03 -2.40 4.53
CA ASN A 24 5.42 -1.35 5.35
C ASN A 24 6.14 -0.01 5.23
N LEU A 25 7.48 -0.01 5.15
CA LEU A 25 8.26 1.21 4.94
C LEU A 25 7.94 1.83 3.58
N GLY A 26 7.88 1.02 2.52
CA GLY A 26 7.48 1.49 1.19
C GLY A 26 6.10 2.12 1.18
N LEU A 27 5.13 1.52 1.88
CA LEU A 27 3.79 2.09 2.05
C LEU A 27 3.78 3.39 2.84
N ALA A 28 4.53 3.48 3.94
CA ALA A 28 4.63 4.71 4.72
C ALA A 28 5.20 5.86 3.88
N VAL A 29 6.27 5.59 3.11
CA VAL A 29 6.86 6.55 2.19
C VAL A 29 5.87 6.94 1.09
N ALA A 30 5.16 5.98 0.50
CA ALA A 30 4.13 6.24 -0.51
C ALA A 30 2.98 7.10 0.03
N GLY A 31 2.53 6.85 1.27
CA GLY A 31 1.52 7.65 1.95
C GLY A 31 1.93 9.11 2.11
N TRP A 32 3.13 9.36 2.61
CA TRP A 32 3.67 10.72 2.73
C TRP A 32 3.86 11.40 1.38
N ALA A 33 4.35 10.67 0.38
CA ALA A 33 4.50 11.20 -0.98
C ALA A 33 3.15 11.55 -1.61
N ALA A 34 2.14 10.70 -1.47
CA ALA A 34 0.78 10.96 -1.96
C ALA A 34 0.11 12.13 -1.24
N TYR A 35 0.30 12.24 0.08
CA TYR A 35 -0.15 13.39 0.86
C TYR A 35 0.46 14.70 0.32
N GLY A 36 1.78 14.72 0.11
CA GLY A 36 2.45 15.86 -0.51
C GLY A 36 1.94 16.15 -1.92
N ALA A 37 1.67 15.12 -2.72
CA ALA A 37 1.14 15.28 -4.07
C ALA A 37 -0.24 15.97 -4.09
N VAL A 38 -1.11 15.71 -3.11
CA VAL A 38 -2.40 16.42 -2.99
C VAL A 38 -2.16 17.93 -2.81
N TRP A 39 -1.30 18.31 -1.87
CA TRP A 39 -0.97 19.72 -1.62
C TRP A 39 -0.31 20.39 -2.84
N LEU A 40 0.63 19.71 -3.50
CA LEU A 40 1.27 20.23 -4.71
C LEU A 40 0.28 20.42 -5.86
N THR A 41 -0.70 19.50 -5.99
CA THR A 41 -1.75 19.58 -7.01
C THR A 41 -2.64 20.80 -6.74
N MET A 42 -3.12 20.97 -5.50
CA MET A 42 -3.90 22.15 -5.11
C MET A 42 -3.12 23.45 -5.34
N LEU A 43 -1.83 23.47 -5.00
CA LEU A 43 -0.99 24.66 -5.14
C LEU A 43 -0.77 25.02 -6.62
N GLY A 44 -0.43 24.03 -7.44
CA GLY A 44 -0.14 24.21 -8.86
C GLY A 44 -1.36 24.63 -9.68
N LEU A 45 -2.56 24.30 -9.21
CA LEU A 45 -3.83 24.64 -9.85
C LEU A 45 -4.44 25.95 -9.34
N GLY A 46 -3.83 26.58 -8.33
CA GLY A 46 -4.33 27.82 -7.74
C GLY A 46 -5.62 27.65 -6.95
N GLU A 47 -5.94 26.43 -6.51
CA GLU A 47 -7.09 26.14 -5.67
C GLU A 47 -6.93 26.83 -4.30
N PRO A 48 -8.02 27.33 -3.70
CA PRO A 48 -7.97 27.95 -2.38
C PRO A 48 -7.42 26.94 -1.36
N MET A 49 -6.30 27.32 -0.74
CA MET A 49 -5.67 26.52 0.28
C MET A 49 -6.44 26.64 1.59
N PRO A 50 -6.56 25.54 2.36
CA PRO A 50 -7.00 25.58 3.75
C PRO A 50 -6.20 26.62 4.52
N ASP A 51 -6.87 27.64 5.07
CA ASP A 51 -6.20 28.77 5.74
C ASP A 51 -6.43 28.76 7.25
N THR A 52 -7.38 27.96 7.73
CA THR A 52 -7.61 27.76 9.17
C THR A 52 -6.97 26.46 9.68
N PRO A 53 -6.47 26.44 10.94
CA PRO A 53 -5.99 25.21 11.58
C PRO A 53 -7.03 24.08 11.59
N ARG A 54 -8.33 24.43 11.65
CA ARG A 54 -9.42 23.45 11.62
C ARG A 54 -9.52 22.76 10.27
N GLU A 55 -9.44 23.49 9.17
CA GLU A 55 -9.51 22.91 7.82
C GLU A 55 -8.30 22.04 7.51
N ILE A 56 -7.10 22.53 7.82
CA ILE A 56 -5.85 21.75 7.67
C ILE A 56 -5.95 20.45 8.46
N LEU A 57 -6.40 20.51 9.73
CA LEU A 57 -6.58 19.33 10.55
C LEU A 57 -7.63 18.38 9.96
N SER A 58 -8.74 18.91 9.45
CA SER A 58 -9.83 18.10 8.89
C SER A 58 -9.38 17.32 7.65
N ILE A 59 -8.66 17.98 6.74
CA ILE A 59 -8.08 17.33 5.54
C ILE A 59 -7.02 16.31 5.94
N THR A 60 -6.15 16.66 6.89
CA THR A 60 -5.12 15.73 7.40
C THR A 60 -5.74 14.49 8.01
N LEU A 61 -6.79 14.64 8.82
CA LEU A 61 -7.51 13.51 9.43
C LEU A 61 -8.24 12.67 8.39
N PHE A 62 -8.88 13.29 7.40
CA PHE A 62 -9.55 12.58 6.32
C PHE A 62 -8.57 11.74 5.50
N LEU A 63 -7.48 12.35 5.01
CA LEU A 63 -6.44 11.67 4.24
C LEU A 63 -5.70 10.62 5.08
N GLY A 64 -5.39 10.94 6.34
CA GLY A 64 -4.76 10.01 7.27
C GLY A 64 -5.63 8.79 7.56
N THR A 65 -6.93 8.97 7.77
CA THR A 65 -7.88 7.87 7.99
C THR A 65 -8.00 7.00 6.74
N GLY A 66 -8.11 7.62 5.55
CA GLY A 66 -8.08 6.90 4.27
C GLY A 66 -6.80 6.08 4.08
N PHE A 67 -5.65 6.67 4.43
CA PHE A 67 -4.37 5.98 4.37
C PHE A 67 -4.30 4.78 5.33
N LEU A 68 -4.84 4.89 6.55
CA LEU A 68 -4.92 3.75 7.48
C LEU A 68 -5.78 2.62 6.91
N ALA A 69 -6.89 2.94 6.23
CA ALA A 69 -7.69 1.92 5.55
C ALA A 69 -6.90 1.20 4.45
N ILE A 70 -6.11 1.95 3.66
CA ILE A 70 -5.18 1.38 2.66
C ILE A 70 -4.14 0.48 3.33
N MET A 71 -3.58 0.90 4.47
CA MET A 71 -2.61 0.11 5.24
C MET A 71 -3.19 -1.22 5.71
N VAL A 72 -4.45 -1.24 6.16
CA VAL A 72 -5.16 -2.48 6.50
C VAL A 72 -5.28 -3.37 5.28
N GLY A 73 -5.77 -2.83 4.16
CA GLY A 73 -5.90 -3.57 2.89
C GLY A 73 -4.58 -4.15 2.41
N ALA A 74 -3.49 -3.39 2.51
CA ALA A 74 -2.16 -3.83 2.11
C ALA A 74 -1.62 -4.95 3.02
N ASN A 75 -1.88 -4.89 4.34
CA ASN A 75 -1.54 -6.00 5.24
C ASN A 75 -2.35 -7.27 4.93
N LEU A 76 -3.63 -7.13 4.53
CA LEU A 76 -4.43 -8.27 4.10
C LEU A 76 -3.92 -8.86 2.78
N ALA A 77 -3.59 -8.02 1.79
CA ALA A 77 -2.99 -8.45 0.53
C ALA A 77 -1.66 -9.18 0.76
N TYR A 78 -0.86 -8.69 1.71
CA TYR A 78 0.38 -9.33 2.12
C TYR A 78 0.17 -10.74 2.71
N LEU A 79 -0.80 -10.88 3.61
CA LEU A 79 -1.17 -12.19 4.18
C LEU A 79 -1.75 -13.14 3.12
N ALA A 80 -2.49 -12.62 2.15
CA ALA A 80 -3.00 -13.41 1.03
C ALA A 80 -1.87 -13.99 0.16
N GLY A 81 -0.71 -13.31 0.08
CA GLY A 81 0.50 -13.83 -0.58
C GLY A 81 1.03 -15.12 0.07
N VAL A 82 0.99 -15.20 1.41
CA VAL A 82 1.37 -16.40 2.17
C VAL A 82 0.38 -17.54 1.91
N LEU A 83 -0.91 -17.23 1.91
CA LEU A 83 -1.98 -18.21 1.70
C LEU A 83 -2.02 -18.74 0.25
N THR A 84 -1.73 -17.90 -0.74
CA THR A 84 -1.72 -18.35 -2.14
C THR A 84 -0.61 -19.35 -2.41
N GLU A 85 0.54 -19.24 -1.74
CA GLU A 85 1.62 -20.21 -1.85
C GLU A 85 1.20 -21.61 -1.37
N THR A 86 0.43 -21.71 -0.28
CA THR A 86 -0.03 -23.00 0.28
C THR A 86 -1.10 -23.66 -0.58
N VAL A 87 -1.92 -22.87 -1.27
CA VAL A 87 -2.98 -23.35 -2.17
C VAL A 87 -2.41 -23.75 -3.55
N VAL A 88 -1.59 -22.89 -4.16
CA VAL A 88 -1.10 -23.09 -5.54
C VAL A 88 0.00 -24.15 -5.61
N ARG A 89 0.81 -24.31 -4.55
CA ARG A 89 1.97 -25.22 -4.51
C ARG A 89 2.88 -25.09 -5.75
N PRO A 90 3.44 -23.89 -5.99
CA PRO A 90 4.20 -23.60 -7.20
C PRO A 90 5.44 -24.49 -7.33
N VAL A 91 5.72 -24.95 -8.55
CA VAL A 91 6.93 -25.73 -8.88
C VAL A 91 8.19 -24.89 -8.70
N ASP A 92 8.13 -23.60 -9.08
CA ASP A 92 9.18 -22.60 -8.83
C ASP A 92 8.74 -21.68 -7.68
N VAL A 93 9.03 -22.10 -6.45
CA VAL A 93 8.64 -21.39 -5.22
C VAL A 93 9.26 -20.00 -5.13
N GLU A 94 10.54 -19.86 -5.45
CA GLU A 94 11.24 -18.58 -5.32
C GLU A 94 10.78 -17.58 -6.39
N GLY A 95 10.59 -18.03 -7.64
CA GLY A 95 10.03 -17.21 -8.71
C GLY A 95 8.60 -16.75 -8.42
N PHE A 96 7.76 -17.65 -7.90
CA PHE A 96 6.40 -17.32 -7.46
C PHE A 96 6.41 -16.24 -6.37
N ARG A 97 7.16 -16.46 -5.28
CA ARG A 97 7.24 -15.53 -4.15
C ARG A 97 7.67 -14.13 -4.58
N ARG A 98 8.68 -14.02 -5.44
CA ARG A 98 9.15 -12.72 -5.97
C ARG A 98 8.08 -11.99 -6.78
N ARG A 99 7.37 -12.70 -7.67
CA ARG A 99 6.30 -12.09 -8.50
C ARG A 99 5.13 -11.64 -7.62
N THR A 100 4.65 -12.51 -6.74
CA THR A 100 3.52 -12.20 -5.85
C THR A 100 3.85 -11.05 -4.90
N TRP A 101 5.05 -11.06 -4.31
CA TRP A 101 5.51 -9.95 -3.46
C TRP A 101 5.62 -8.66 -4.25
N SER A 102 6.20 -8.68 -5.46
CA SER A 102 6.34 -7.50 -6.31
C SER A 102 4.99 -6.92 -6.71
N LEU A 103 4.04 -7.77 -7.13
CA LEU A 103 2.67 -7.35 -7.48
C LEU A 103 1.95 -6.73 -6.28
N GLY A 104 1.99 -7.40 -5.13
CA GLY A 104 1.39 -6.87 -3.91
C GLY A 104 2.06 -5.57 -3.43
N PHE A 105 3.37 -5.44 -3.59
CA PHE A 105 4.11 -4.26 -3.16
C PHE A 105 3.83 -3.06 -4.06
N TRP A 106 4.01 -3.20 -5.38
CA TRP A 106 3.76 -2.11 -6.31
C TRP A 106 2.29 -1.75 -6.40
N GLY A 107 1.40 -2.74 -6.36
CA GLY A 107 -0.05 -2.50 -6.31
C GLY A 107 -0.41 -1.66 -5.08
N SER A 108 0.09 -2.01 -3.90
CA SER A 108 -0.23 -1.26 -2.68
C SER A 108 0.48 0.09 -2.58
N ILE A 109 1.68 0.25 -3.16
CA ILE A 109 2.34 1.57 -3.28
C ILE A 109 1.59 2.50 -4.22
N ALA A 110 0.94 1.98 -5.27
CA ALA A 110 0.16 2.80 -6.19
C ALA A 110 -1.15 3.32 -5.56
N LEU A 111 -1.74 2.58 -4.61
CA LEU A 111 -3.05 2.91 -4.02
C LEU A 111 -3.12 4.32 -3.39
N PRO A 112 -2.16 4.77 -2.55
CA PRO A 112 -2.17 6.13 -2.01
C PRO A 112 -2.27 7.22 -3.07
N PHE A 113 -1.76 6.99 -4.28
CA PHE A 113 -1.75 7.98 -5.36
C PHE A 113 -3.07 8.08 -6.12
N LEU A 114 -4.03 7.17 -5.90
CA LEU A 114 -5.34 7.24 -6.57
C LEU A 114 -6.09 8.53 -6.23
N PHE A 115 -6.01 8.99 -4.98
CA PHE A 115 -6.67 10.22 -4.56
C PHE A 115 -6.09 11.49 -5.21
N PRO A 116 -4.76 11.77 -5.16
CA PRO A 116 -4.20 12.92 -5.86
C PRO A 116 -4.42 12.85 -7.38
N LEU A 117 -4.39 11.66 -8.00
CA LEU A 117 -4.74 11.50 -9.42
C LEU A 117 -6.20 11.85 -9.71
N PHE A 118 -7.11 11.48 -8.82
CA PHE A 118 -8.52 11.84 -8.91
C PHE A 118 -8.74 13.36 -8.77
N VAL A 119 -8.06 14.00 -7.81
CA VAL A 119 -8.12 15.46 -7.66
C VAL A 119 -7.61 16.14 -8.93
N LEU A 120 -6.44 15.71 -9.43
CA LEU A 120 -5.87 16.24 -10.66
C LEU A 120 -6.83 16.09 -11.86
N SER A 121 -7.43 14.90 -12.05
CA SER A 121 -8.35 14.67 -13.15
C SER A 121 -9.65 15.48 -13.02
N ALA A 122 -10.17 15.64 -11.80
CA ALA A 122 -11.36 16.44 -11.55
C ALA A 122 -11.14 17.91 -11.88
N VAL A 123 -9.98 18.48 -11.54
CA VAL A 123 -9.68 19.87 -11.88
C VAL A 123 -9.41 20.04 -13.38
N LEU A 124 -8.66 19.15 -14.01
CA LEU A 124 -8.42 19.19 -15.46
C LEU A 124 -9.70 19.06 -16.30
N ALA A 125 -10.77 18.51 -15.72
CA ALA A 125 -12.07 18.37 -16.37
C ALA A 125 -12.99 19.61 -16.20
N GLN A 126 -12.56 20.62 -15.43
CA GLN A 126 -13.32 21.87 -15.31
C GLN A 126 -13.13 22.72 -16.59
N PRO A 127 -14.23 23.25 -17.16
CA PRO A 127 -14.20 24.06 -18.39
C PRO A 127 -13.64 25.47 -18.19
#